data_AF-A0A521HNT3-F1
#
_entry.id   AF-A0A521HNT3-F1
#
_cell.length_a   1.000
_cell.length_b   1.000
_cell.length_c   1.000
_cell.angle_alpha   90.00
_cell.angle_beta   90.00
_cell.angle_gamma   90.00
#
_symmetry.space_group_name_H-M   'P 1'
#
loop_
_entity.id
_entity.type
_entity.pdbx_description
1 polymer ?
#
loop_
_entity_poly.entity_id
_entity_poly.type
_entity_poly.pdbx_seq_one_letter_code
_entity_poly.pdbx_strand_id
1 'polypeptide(L)'
;MGGSVFCQTRGKKPETATMRLEEMGRLFMAANLESFLADQARKEGSILDIVSGLIETEYIPRKERAIKSRLKLSAIPAKKRLDDFDLSWLKGGLTASKLSELKTLSFIERKENVILLGASGLGKTHLMSALAYEACVTGYTAYFMSSTSLMETLMHARAQNRLKRKLAWLKKPHVLVIDEVGYENYTAEQANLLFQLVNS
;
A
#
# COMPACT_ATOMS: atom_id res chain seq x y z
N MET A 1 53.39 38.35 -28.10
CA MET A 1 52.19 37.81 -28.78
C MET A 1 52.05 36.34 -28.39
N GLY A 2 50.85 35.91 -27.97
CA GLY A 2 50.52 34.48 -27.79
C GLY A 2 50.49 33.96 -26.37
N GLY A 3 49.75 34.60 -25.45
CA GLY A 3 49.37 33.96 -24.19
C GLY A 3 48.21 32.99 -24.43
N SER A 4 48.49 31.68 -24.38
CA SER A 4 47.48 30.63 -24.44
C SER A 4 46.65 30.65 -23.15
N VAL A 5 45.40 31.10 -23.26
CA VAL A 5 44.39 31.02 -22.21
C VAL A 5 44.01 29.55 -22.03
N PHE A 6 44.61 28.90 -21.03
CA PHE A 6 44.21 27.57 -20.60
C PHE A 6 42.85 27.70 -19.90
N CYS A 7 41.77 27.40 -20.62
CA CYS A 7 40.43 27.36 -20.07
C CYS A 7 40.33 26.14 -19.12
N GLN A 8 40.59 26.35 -17.83
CA GLN A 8 40.22 25.41 -16.78
C GLN A 8 38.70 25.43 -16.63
N THR A 9 38.00 24.52 -17.31
CA THR A 9 36.65 24.12 -16.90
C THR A 9 36.75 23.43 -15.53
N ARG A 10 36.64 24.22 -14.45
CA ARG A 10 36.44 23.72 -13.09
C ARG A 10 35.11 22.95 -13.06
N GLY A 11 35.17 21.63 -13.26
CA GLY A 11 34.04 20.74 -13.00
C GLY A 11 33.58 20.94 -11.56
N LYS A 12 32.30 21.31 -11.37
CA LYS A 12 31.69 21.31 -10.03
C LYS A 12 31.79 19.88 -9.49
N LYS A 13 32.50 19.73 -8.37
CA LYS A 13 32.74 18.44 -7.71
C LYS A 13 31.44 17.68 -7.41
N PRO A 14 31.46 16.34 -7.37
CA PRO A 14 30.35 15.50 -6.92
C PRO A 14 29.82 15.87 -5.53
N GLU A 15 30.64 16.54 -4.69
CA GLU A 15 30.23 17.17 -3.42
C GLU A 15 28.96 18.04 -3.56
N THR A 16 28.75 18.72 -4.69
CA THR A 16 27.53 19.52 -4.92
C THR A 16 26.32 18.62 -5.16
N ALA A 17 26.49 17.50 -5.88
CA ALA A 17 25.39 16.59 -6.18
C ALA A 17 24.96 15.80 -4.94
N THR A 18 25.92 15.25 -4.18
CA THR A 18 25.66 14.54 -2.92
C THR A 18 24.93 15.43 -1.91
N MET A 19 25.43 16.65 -1.69
CA MET A 19 24.81 17.62 -0.77
C MET A 19 23.37 17.97 -1.17
N ARG A 20 23.10 18.17 -2.47
CA ARG A 20 21.74 18.43 -2.96
C ARG A 20 20.82 17.22 -2.79
N LEU A 21 21.33 16.00 -2.96
CA LEU A 21 20.56 14.79 -2.71
C LEU A 21 20.19 14.63 -1.23
N GLU A 22 21.09 14.98 -0.32
CA GLU A 22 20.83 15.02 1.12
C GLU A 22 19.77 16.06 1.48
N GLU A 23 19.87 17.29 0.95
CA GLU A 23 18.84 18.34 1.12
C GLU A 23 17.46 17.90 0.63
N MET A 24 17.40 17.09 -0.44
CA MET A 24 16.17 16.52 -0.98
C MET A 24 15.68 15.26 -0.23
N GLY A 25 16.41 14.81 0.79
CA GLY A 25 16.13 13.60 1.55
C GLY A 25 16.27 12.31 0.73
N ARG A 26 17.21 12.26 -0.22
CA ARG A 26 17.56 11.10 -1.07
C ARG A 26 18.85 10.46 -0.56
N LEU A 27 18.79 9.98 0.69
CA LEU A 27 19.96 9.58 1.48
C LEU A 27 20.65 8.32 0.94
N PHE A 28 19.90 7.35 0.39
CA PHE A 28 20.49 6.13 -0.20
C PHE A 28 21.22 6.46 -1.51
N MET A 29 20.67 7.35 -2.32
CA MET A 29 21.32 7.82 -3.54
C MET A 29 22.60 8.60 -3.24
N ALA A 30 22.55 9.52 -2.27
CA ALA A 30 23.70 10.30 -1.83
C ALA A 30 24.84 9.40 -1.30
N ALA A 31 24.52 8.47 -0.42
CA ALA A 31 25.49 7.56 0.20
C ALA A 31 26.15 6.59 -0.80
N ASN A 32 25.45 6.22 -1.87
CA ASN A 32 25.93 5.25 -2.86
C ASN A 32 26.39 5.89 -4.19
N LEU A 33 26.40 7.22 -4.30
CA LEU A 33 26.68 7.90 -5.57
C LEU A 33 28.08 7.58 -6.11
N GLU A 34 29.10 7.68 -5.27
CA GLU A 34 30.50 7.46 -5.70
C GLU A 34 30.76 6.00 -6.05
N SER A 35 30.29 5.06 -5.24
CA SER A 35 30.42 3.63 -5.50
C SER A 35 29.66 3.21 -6.77
N PHE A 36 28.46 3.75 -6.97
CA PHE A 36 27.66 3.51 -8.17
C PHE A 36 28.37 4.03 -9.43
N LEU A 37 28.88 5.27 -9.43
CA LEU A 37 29.60 5.84 -10.57
C LEU A 37 30.88 5.07 -10.89
N ALA A 38 31.62 4.63 -9.87
CA ALA A 38 32.81 3.80 -10.04
C ALA A 38 32.51 2.45 -10.69
N ASP A 39 31.35 1.86 -10.40
CA ASP A 39 30.90 0.62 -11.02
C ASP A 39 30.38 0.80 -12.45
N GLN A 40 29.74 1.93 -12.75
CA GLN A 40 29.27 2.24 -14.11
C GLN A 40 30.42 2.64 -15.04
N ALA A 41 31.52 3.20 -14.54
CA ALA A 41 32.71 3.51 -15.34
C ALA A 41 33.34 2.26 -16.01
N ARG A 42 33.00 1.06 -15.51
CA ARG A 42 33.46 -0.24 -16.04
C ARG A 42 32.46 -0.91 -16.99
N LYS A 43 31.28 -0.31 -17.20
CA LYS A 43 30.19 -0.87 -18.00
C LYS A 43 29.93 0.02 -19.21
N GLU A 44 29.66 -0.60 -20.35
CA GLU A 44 29.10 0.11 -21.50
C GLU A 44 27.58 0.23 -21.28
N GLY A 45 27.10 1.44 -21.04
CA GLY A 45 25.69 1.74 -20.85
C GLY A 45 25.39 3.15 -21.35
N SER A 46 24.16 3.39 -21.79
CA SER A 46 23.76 4.74 -22.15
C SER A 46 23.73 5.63 -20.90
N ILE A 47 23.83 6.95 -21.07
CA ILE A 47 23.66 7.91 -19.96
C ILE A 47 22.31 7.69 -19.27
N LEU A 48 21.28 7.31 -20.03
CA LEU A 48 19.96 7.00 -19.49
C LEU A 48 20.00 5.80 -18.53
N ASP A 49 20.74 4.74 -18.86
CA ASP A 49 20.86 3.54 -18.01
C ASP A 49 21.57 3.87 -16.69
N ILE A 50 22.60 4.72 -16.74
CA ILE A 50 23.33 5.19 -15.57
C ILE A 50 22.41 5.99 -14.65
N VAL A 51 21.66 6.96 -15.20
CA VAL A 51 20.74 7.80 -14.42
C VAL A 51 19.60 6.95 -13.84
N SER A 52 19.01 6.07 -14.65
CA SER A 52 17.96 5.14 -14.19
C SER A 52 18.47 4.24 -13.06
N GLY A 53 19.64 3.63 -13.22
CA GLY A 53 20.23 2.78 -12.18
C GLY A 53 20.47 3.54 -10.87
N LEU A 54 20.93 4.80 -10.95
CA LEU A 54 21.13 5.64 -9.77
C LEU A 54 19.80 5.96 -9.07
N ILE A 55 18.74 6.28 -9.82
CA ILE A 55 17.40 6.52 -9.25
C ILE A 55 16.86 5.26 -8.56
N GLU A 56 17.05 4.09 -9.16
CA GLU A 56 16.59 2.81 -8.61
C GLU A 56 17.22 2.50 -7.22
N THR A 57 18.44 2.95 -6.95
CA THR A 57 19.11 2.76 -5.64
C THR A 57 18.31 3.36 -4.48
N GLU A 58 17.56 4.43 -4.73
CA GLU A 58 16.70 5.09 -3.74
C GLU A 58 15.24 4.66 -3.87
N TYR A 59 14.76 4.50 -5.10
CA TYR A 59 13.37 4.18 -5.38
C TYR A 59 12.98 2.82 -4.80
N ILE A 60 13.76 1.76 -5.02
CA ILE A 60 13.43 0.40 -4.59
C ILE A 60 13.30 0.30 -3.06
N PRO A 61 14.30 0.69 -2.24
CA PRO A 61 14.19 0.57 -0.78
C PRO A 61 13.06 1.43 -0.21
N ARG A 62 12.80 2.60 -0.80
CA ARG A 62 11.70 3.47 -0.38
C ARG A 62 10.34 2.86 -0.66
N LYS A 63 10.15 2.29 -1.86
CA LYS A 63 8.94 1.56 -2.24
C LYS A 63 8.71 0.37 -1.31
N GLU A 64 9.75 -0.42 -1.03
CA GLU A 64 9.65 -1.53 -0.09
C GLU A 64 9.29 -1.10 1.32
N ARG A 65 9.90 -0.03 1.84
CA ARG A 65 9.57 0.51 3.17
C ARG A 65 8.12 0.98 3.24
N ALA A 66 7.63 1.65 2.20
CA ALA A 66 6.25 2.08 2.12
C ALA A 66 5.30 0.86 2.16
N ILE A 67 5.57 -0.17 1.37
CA ILE A 67 4.79 -1.43 1.36
C ILE A 67 4.83 -2.10 2.74
N LYS A 68 6.02 -2.28 3.33
CA LYS A 68 6.20 -2.88 4.66
C LYS A 68 5.44 -2.11 5.73
N SER A 69 5.47 -0.77 5.68
CA SER A 69 4.74 0.09 6.60
C SER A 69 3.23 -0.08 6.47
N ARG A 70 2.69 -0.03 5.23
CA ARG A 70 1.25 -0.24 4.98
C ARG A 70 0.78 -1.61 5.44
N LEU A 71 1.53 -2.67 5.09
CA LEU A 71 1.23 -4.03 5.54
C LEU A 71 1.23 -4.15 7.06
N LYS A 72 2.23 -3.56 7.75
CA LYS A 72 2.29 -3.57 9.22
C LYS A 72 1.07 -2.88 9.86
N LEU A 73 0.66 -1.73 9.30
CA LEU A 73 -0.49 -0.97 9.81
C LEU A 73 -1.84 -1.57 9.44
N SER A 74 -1.88 -2.46 8.44
CA SER A 74 -3.12 -3.01 7.91
C SER A 74 -3.80 -4.07 8.78
N ALA A 75 -3.11 -4.62 9.78
CA ALA A 75 -3.62 -5.68 10.64
C ALA A 75 -4.13 -6.94 9.89
N ILE A 76 -3.69 -7.16 8.64
CA ILE A 76 -4.07 -8.35 7.87
C ILE A 76 -3.60 -9.62 8.60
N PRO A 77 -4.47 -10.60 8.84
CA PRO A 77 -4.15 -11.77 9.68
C PRO A 77 -3.12 -12.70 9.03
N ALA A 78 -3.14 -12.83 7.71
CA ALA A 78 -2.20 -13.66 6.97
C ALA A 78 -1.87 -13.06 5.61
N LYS A 79 -0.61 -13.16 5.18
CA LYS A 79 -0.20 -12.82 3.82
C LYS A 79 -0.78 -13.86 2.86
N LYS A 80 -1.79 -13.46 2.09
CA LYS A 80 -2.43 -14.25 1.04
C LYS A 80 -2.34 -13.49 -0.28
N ARG A 81 -2.17 -14.19 -1.40
CA ARG A 81 -2.24 -13.58 -2.73
C ARG A 81 -3.52 -13.99 -3.43
N LEU A 82 -3.98 -13.14 -4.35
CA LEU A 82 -5.15 -13.44 -5.16
C LEU A 82 -4.89 -14.59 -6.14
N ASP A 83 -3.62 -14.80 -6.52
CA ASP A 83 -3.18 -15.90 -7.37
C ASP A 83 -3.21 -17.25 -6.64
N ASP A 84 -3.16 -17.25 -5.31
CA ASP A 84 -3.25 -18.48 -4.50
C ASP A 84 -4.70 -18.97 -4.35
N PHE A 85 -5.68 -18.20 -4.82
CA PHE A 85 -7.09 -18.53 -4.71
C PHE A 85 -7.54 -19.36 -5.91
N ASP A 86 -7.69 -20.67 -5.70
CA ASP A 86 -8.26 -21.55 -6.71
C ASP A 86 -9.76 -21.25 -6.88
N LEU A 87 -10.24 -21.18 -8.12
CA LEU A 87 -11.67 -21.01 -8.42
C LEU A 87 -12.38 -22.34 -8.68
N SER A 88 -11.62 -23.43 -8.92
CA SER A 88 -12.14 -24.72 -9.40
C SER A 88 -13.11 -25.38 -8.42
N TRP A 89 -12.94 -25.14 -7.11
CA TRP A 89 -13.74 -25.74 -6.05
C TRP A 89 -15.02 -24.94 -5.73
N LEU A 90 -15.16 -23.73 -6.26
CA LEU A 90 -16.37 -22.93 -6.09
C LEU A 90 -17.46 -23.43 -7.05
N LYS A 91 -18.58 -23.91 -6.49
CA LYS A 91 -19.74 -24.39 -7.25
C LYS A 91 -20.63 -23.25 -7.80
N GLY A 92 -20.04 -22.09 -8.12
CA GLY A 92 -20.72 -20.91 -8.67
C GLY A 92 -20.49 -19.60 -7.89
N GLY A 93 -21.06 -18.51 -8.40
CA GLY A 93 -21.03 -17.17 -7.78
C GLY A 93 -19.86 -16.28 -8.22
N LEU A 94 -18.63 -16.66 -7.86
CA LEU A 94 -17.42 -15.94 -8.24
C LEU A 94 -16.85 -16.51 -9.53
N THR A 95 -16.80 -15.70 -10.58
CA THR A 95 -16.23 -16.08 -11.88
C THR A 95 -14.79 -15.56 -12.02
N ALA A 96 -14.00 -16.15 -12.91
CA ALA A 96 -12.65 -15.67 -13.22
C ALA A 96 -12.64 -14.19 -13.66
N SER A 97 -13.66 -13.77 -14.42
CA SER A 97 -13.82 -12.36 -14.82
C SER A 97 -14.00 -11.43 -13.62
N LYS A 98 -14.84 -11.79 -12.65
CA LYS A 98 -15.04 -10.98 -11.43
C LYS A 98 -13.78 -10.94 -10.56
N LEU A 99 -13.08 -12.07 -10.43
CA LEU A 99 -11.81 -12.10 -9.71
C LEU A 99 -10.77 -11.21 -10.41
N SER A 100 -10.71 -11.24 -11.74
CA SER A 100 -9.82 -10.37 -12.51
C SER A 100 -10.17 -8.89 -12.34
N GLU A 101 -11.45 -8.52 -12.30
CA GLU A 101 -11.87 -7.16 -12.01
C GLU A 101 -11.41 -6.74 -10.60
N LEU A 102 -11.67 -7.57 -9.59
CA LEU A 102 -11.23 -7.29 -8.21
C LEU A 102 -9.70 -7.14 -8.10
N LYS A 103 -8.92 -7.91 -8.87
CA LYS A 103 -7.45 -7.79 -8.94
C LYS A 103 -6.99 -6.42 -9.42
N THR A 104 -7.79 -5.71 -10.24
CA THR A 104 -7.45 -4.34 -10.69
C THR A 104 -7.58 -3.30 -9.58
N LEU A 105 -8.28 -3.62 -8.50
CA LEU A 105 -8.61 -2.70 -7.40
C LEU A 105 -9.41 -1.46 -7.83
N SER A 106 -10.01 -1.47 -9.02
CA SER A 106 -10.80 -0.35 -9.57
C SER A 106 -11.95 0.09 -8.65
N PHE A 107 -12.48 -0.83 -7.84
CA PHE A 107 -13.52 -0.52 -6.84
C PHE A 107 -13.07 0.52 -5.81
N ILE A 108 -11.77 0.61 -5.50
CA ILE A 108 -11.20 1.60 -4.58
C ILE A 108 -11.38 3.01 -5.17
N GLU A 109 -11.03 3.18 -6.45
CA GLU A 109 -11.14 4.47 -7.15
C GLU A 109 -12.59 4.87 -7.37
N ARG A 110 -13.45 3.88 -7.67
CA ARG A 110 -14.91 4.07 -7.81
C ARG A 110 -15.63 4.28 -6.47
N LYS A 111 -14.93 4.10 -5.33
CA LYS A 111 -15.50 4.14 -3.97
C LYS A 111 -16.68 3.17 -3.80
N GLU A 112 -16.54 1.98 -4.36
CA GLU A 112 -17.55 0.93 -4.31
C GLU A 112 -17.31 -0.03 -3.15
N ASN A 113 -18.39 -0.45 -2.50
CA ASN A 113 -18.35 -1.48 -1.47
C ASN A 113 -18.35 -2.87 -2.12
N VAL A 114 -17.38 -3.70 -1.76
CA VAL A 114 -17.33 -5.11 -2.18
C VAL A 114 -17.88 -5.98 -1.05
N ILE A 115 -18.96 -6.69 -1.34
CA ILE A 115 -19.60 -7.61 -0.39
C ILE A 115 -19.42 -9.05 -0.88
N LEU A 116 -18.78 -9.88 -0.06
CA LEU A 116 -18.59 -11.29 -0.36
C LEU A 116 -19.64 -12.13 0.36
N LEU A 117 -20.56 -12.72 -0.41
CA LEU A 117 -21.63 -13.57 0.10
C LEU A 117 -21.36 -15.04 -0.25
N GLY A 118 -21.62 -15.93 0.71
CA GLY A 118 -21.48 -17.37 0.51
C GLY A 118 -21.42 -18.14 1.82
N ALA A 119 -21.54 -19.47 1.76
CA ALA A 119 -21.40 -20.34 2.93
C ALA A 119 -20.05 -20.16 3.64
N SER A 120 -20.00 -20.53 4.92
CA SER A 120 -18.71 -20.60 5.64
C SER A 120 -17.78 -21.63 4.97
N GLY A 121 -16.47 -21.43 5.09
CA GLY A 121 -15.46 -22.27 4.44
C GLY A 121 -15.20 -21.97 2.96
N LEU A 122 -15.94 -21.04 2.32
CA LEU A 122 -15.70 -20.65 0.92
C LEU A 122 -14.55 -19.65 0.71
N GLY A 123 -13.60 -19.57 1.65
CA GLY A 123 -12.38 -18.78 1.47
C GLY A 123 -12.59 -17.26 1.41
N LYS A 124 -13.72 -16.75 1.92
CA LYS A 124 -14.02 -15.31 1.98
C LYS A 124 -12.93 -14.52 2.70
N THR A 125 -12.50 -14.99 3.88
CA THR A 125 -11.39 -14.41 4.63
C THR A 125 -10.07 -14.42 3.85
N HIS A 126 -9.81 -15.47 3.06
CA HIS A 126 -8.64 -15.53 2.18
C HIS A 126 -8.73 -14.45 1.11
N LEU A 127 -9.86 -14.35 0.42
CA LEU A 127 -10.07 -13.36 -0.64
C LEU A 127 -9.98 -11.93 -0.09
N MET A 128 -10.58 -11.66 1.06
CA MET A 128 -10.48 -10.38 1.76
C MET A 128 -9.05 -10.03 2.15
N SER A 129 -8.31 -10.98 2.72
CA SER A 129 -6.90 -10.80 3.09
C SER A 129 -6.03 -10.56 1.87
N ALA A 130 -6.30 -11.28 0.77
CA ALA A 130 -5.57 -11.14 -0.49
C ALA A 130 -5.83 -9.80 -1.18
N LEU A 131 -7.07 -9.30 -1.18
CA LEU A 131 -7.42 -7.98 -1.69
C LEU A 131 -6.75 -6.86 -0.88
N ALA A 132 -6.80 -6.96 0.46
CA ALA A 132 -6.14 -5.99 1.34
C ALA A 132 -4.61 -5.99 1.15
N TYR A 133 -4.02 -7.17 0.95
CA TYR A 133 -2.60 -7.32 0.66
C TYR A 133 -2.23 -6.65 -0.67
N GLU A 134 -2.99 -6.93 -1.74
CA GLU A 134 -2.77 -6.33 -3.06
C GLU A 134 -2.92 -4.81 -3.02
N ALA A 135 -3.91 -4.29 -2.29
CA ALA A 135 -4.07 -2.86 -2.05
C ALA A 135 -2.82 -2.23 -1.40
N CYS A 136 -2.26 -2.88 -0.37
CA CYS A 136 -1.04 -2.42 0.29
C CYS A 136 0.20 -2.43 -0.60
N VAL A 137 0.32 -3.40 -1.51
CA VAL A 137 1.45 -3.51 -2.43
C VAL A 137 1.35 -2.48 -3.55
N THR A 138 0.15 -2.23 -4.07
CA THR A 138 -0.09 -1.32 -5.21
C THR A 138 -0.04 0.16 -4.86
N GLY A 139 -0.29 0.56 -3.61
CA GLY A 139 -0.28 1.99 -3.28
C GLY A 139 -1.23 2.40 -2.15
N TYR A 140 -2.26 1.61 -1.94
CA TYR A 140 -3.38 1.95 -1.08
C TYR A 140 -3.14 1.50 0.35
N THR A 141 -3.74 2.19 1.30
CA THR A 141 -3.78 1.75 2.70
C THR A 141 -5.00 0.87 2.91
N ALA A 142 -4.80 -0.29 3.54
CA ALA A 142 -5.89 -1.16 3.96
C ALA A 142 -5.89 -1.29 5.49
N TYR A 143 -7.03 -1.62 6.09
CA TYR A 143 -7.14 -2.00 7.50
C TYR A 143 -8.12 -3.15 7.65
N PHE A 144 -7.71 -4.22 8.33
CA PHE A 144 -8.48 -5.43 8.54
C PHE A 144 -8.93 -5.53 10.00
N MET A 145 -10.21 -5.85 10.20
CA MET A 145 -10.81 -6.01 11.52
C MET A 145 -11.98 -6.99 11.44
N SER A 146 -12.23 -7.76 12.50
CA SER A 146 -13.46 -8.55 12.60
C SER A 146 -14.65 -7.65 12.93
N SER A 147 -15.85 -8.06 12.52
CA SER A 147 -17.06 -7.33 12.87
C SER A 147 -17.23 -7.16 14.38
N THR A 148 -16.92 -8.17 15.18
CA THR A 148 -17.04 -8.10 16.65
C THR A 148 -16.14 -7.01 17.21
N SER A 149 -14.87 -6.99 16.80
CA SER A 149 -13.91 -5.96 17.23
C SER A 149 -14.30 -4.57 16.78
N LEU A 150 -14.90 -4.44 15.59
CA LEU A 150 -15.45 -3.17 15.11
C LEU A 150 -16.57 -2.66 16.03
N MET A 151 -17.54 -3.52 16.37
CA MET A 151 -18.66 -3.14 17.23
C MET A 151 -18.19 -2.76 18.64
N GLU A 152 -17.33 -3.58 19.25
CA GLU A 152 -16.72 -3.26 20.56
C GLU A 152 -16.03 -1.90 20.53
N THR A 153 -15.23 -1.66 19.49
CA THR A 153 -14.50 -0.41 19.29
C THR A 153 -15.42 0.80 19.18
N LEU A 154 -16.52 0.69 18.42
CA LEU A 154 -17.48 1.77 18.23
C LEU A 154 -18.32 2.02 19.49
N MET A 155 -18.75 0.96 20.18
CA MET A 155 -19.48 1.05 21.44
C MET A 155 -18.65 1.71 22.53
N HIS A 156 -17.39 1.30 22.70
CA HIS A 156 -16.47 1.94 23.65
C HIS A 156 -16.22 3.41 23.30
N ALA A 157 -15.99 3.73 22.01
CA ALA A 157 -15.81 5.12 21.58
C ALA A 157 -17.05 5.98 21.84
N ARG A 158 -18.25 5.41 21.69
CA ARG A 158 -19.51 6.09 22.02
C ARG A 158 -19.63 6.37 23.52
N ALA A 159 -19.39 5.37 24.37
CA ALA A 159 -19.41 5.53 25.82
C ALA A 159 -18.44 6.62 26.32
N GLN A 160 -17.32 6.81 25.61
CA GLN A 160 -16.32 7.83 25.91
C GLN A 160 -16.53 9.17 25.20
N ASN A 161 -17.66 9.40 24.52
CA ASN A 161 -17.93 10.60 23.70
C ASN A 161 -16.86 10.87 22.62
N ARG A 162 -16.22 9.83 22.10
CA ARG A 162 -15.16 9.87 21.07
C ARG A 162 -15.56 9.23 19.74
N LEU A 163 -16.84 8.87 19.57
CA LEU A 163 -17.36 8.18 18.40
C LEU A 163 -16.99 8.86 17.07
N LYS A 164 -17.23 10.18 16.96
CA LYS A 164 -16.90 10.95 15.74
C LYS A 164 -15.43 10.82 15.33
N ARG A 165 -14.51 10.92 16.31
CA ARG A 165 -13.07 10.77 16.08
C ARG A 165 -12.73 9.35 15.63
N LYS A 166 -13.38 8.34 16.20
CA LYS A 166 -13.11 6.94 15.85
C LYS A 166 -13.64 6.57 14.46
N LEU A 167 -14.85 7.02 14.12
CA LEU A 167 -15.40 6.89 12.75
C LEU A 167 -14.48 7.55 11.72
N ALA A 168 -14.04 8.79 11.97
CA ALA A 168 -13.11 9.48 11.07
C ALA A 168 -11.78 8.72 10.90
N TRP A 169 -11.29 8.05 11.95
CA TRP A 169 -10.09 7.22 11.86
C TRP A 169 -10.30 5.95 11.03
N LEU A 170 -11.44 5.26 11.20
CA LEU A 170 -11.79 4.04 10.46
C LEU A 170 -11.96 4.29 8.95
N LYS A 171 -12.19 5.53 8.55
CA LYS A 171 -12.29 5.96 7.14
C LYS A 171 -10.99 6.42 6.50
N LYS A 172 -9.92 6.57 7.27
CA LYS A 172 -8.61 6.98 6.72
C LYS A 172 -7.99 5.94 5.78
N PRO A 173 -8.12 4.62 6.03
CA PRO A 173 -7.71 3.61 5.06
C PRO A 173 -8.51 3.75 3.76
N HIS A 174 -7.86 3.51 2.63
CA HIS A 174 -8.56 3.42 1.34
C HIS A 174 -9.47 2.19 1.30
N VAL A 175 -9.09 1.12 1.99
CA VAL A 175 -9.87 -0.11 2.12
C VAL A 175 -10.03 -0.46 3.59
N LEU A 176 -11.27 -0.49 4.07
CA LEU A 176 -11.60 -1.08 5.36
C LEU A 176 -12.22 -2.46 5.12
N VAL A 177 -11.56 -3.49 5.63
CA VAL A 177 -12.04 -4.87 5.55
C VAL A 177 -12.68 -5.26 6.87
N ILE A 178 -13.93 -5.72 6.80
CA ILE A 178 -14.70 -6.19 7.95
C ILE A 178 -15.02 -7.67 7.69
N ASP A 179 -14.37 -8.56 8.44
CA ASP A 179 -14.63 -10.00 8.35
C ASP A 179 -15.71 -10.43 9.34
N GLU A 180 -16.26 -11.63 9.15
CA GLU A 180 -17.20 -12.30 10.06
C GLU A 180 -18.51 -11.53 10.26
N VAL A 181 -18.88 -10.70 9.28
CA VAL A 181 -20.18 -10.02 9.24
C VAL A 181 -21.28 -11.08 9.12
N GLY A 182 -22.19 -11.11 10.11
CA GLY A 182 -23.36 -12.00 10.12
C GLY A 182 -23.20 -13.32 10.88
N TYR A 183 -22.11 -13.53 11.63
CA TYR A 183 -22.05 -14.62 12.61
C TYR A 183 -22.86 -14.33 13.88
N GLU A 184 -22.97 -13.05 14.25
CA GLU A 184 -23.74 -12.59 15.40
C GLU A 184 -24.87 -11.65 14.96
N ASN A 185 -25.99 -11.69 15.68
CA ASN A 185 -27.08 -10.74 15.46
C ASN A 185 -26.68 -9.38 16.04
N TYR A 186 -26.67 -8.36 15.20
CA TYR A 186 -26.47 -6.99 15.70
C TYR A 186 -27.70 -6.50 16.46
N THR A 187 -27.46 -5.80 17.56
CA THR A 187 -28.50 -4.96 18.17
C THR A 187 -28.85 -3.82 17.22
N ALA A 188 -30.04 -3.23 17.40
CA ALA A 188 -30.45 -2.05 16.62
C ALA A 188 -29.42 -0.90 16.75
N GLU A 189 -28.75 -0.79 17.89
CA GLU A 189 -27.68 0.18 18.10
C GLU A 189 -26.44 -0.12 17.25
N GLN A 190 -25.96 -1.37 17.25
CA GLN A 190 -24.81 -1.80 16.45
C GLN A 190 -25.08 -1.64 14.95
N ALA A 191 -26.28 -1.97 14.50
CA ALA A 191 -26.69 -1.77 13.11
C ALA A 191 -26.65 -0.28 12.72
N ASN A 192 -27.12 0.61 13.59
CA ASN A 192 -27.02 2.06 13.37
C ASN A 192 -25.58 2.56 13.30
N LEU A 193 -24.69 2.03 14.14
CA LEU A 193 -23.26 2.38 14.13
C LEU A 193 -22.57 1.91 12.84
N LEU A 194 -22.87 0.70 12.38
CA LEU A 194 -22.38 0.19 11.11
C LEU A 194 -22.88 1.02 9.93
N PHE A 195 -24.15 1.38 9.92
CA PHE A 195 -24.74 2.25 8.89
C PHE A 195 -24.06 3.63 8.87
N GLN A 196 -23.82 4.23 10.03
CA GLN A 196 -23.06 5.47 10.13
C GLN A 196 -21.67 5.31 9.52
N LEU A 197 -20.96 4.22 9.78
CA LEU A 197 -19.64 4.00 9.20
C LEU A 197 -19.66 3.90 7.67
N VAL A 198 -20.64 3.18 7.10
CA VAL A 198 -20.75 2.93 5.65
C VAL A 198 -21.25 4.14 4.87
N ASN A 199 -22.17 4.92 5.43
CA ASN A 199 -22.87 6.01 4.70
C ASN A 199 -22.38 7.42 4.97
N SER A 200 -21.42 7.63 5.88
CA SER A 200 -20.96 8.99 6.21
C SER A 200 -19.68 9.40 5.51
#